data_AF-A0A7X7FCU6-F1
#
_entry.id   AF-A0A7X7FCU6-F1
#
_cell.length_a   1.000
_cell.length_b   1.000
_cell.length_c   1.000
_cell.angle_alpha   90.00
_cell.angle_beta   90.00
_cell.angle_gamma   90.00
#
_symmetry.space_group_name_H-M   'P 1'
#
loop_
_entity.id
_entity.type
_entity.pdbx_description
1 polymer ?
#
loop_
_entity_poly.entity_id
_entity_poly.type
_entity_poly.pdbx_seq_one_letter_code
_entity_poly.pdbx_strand_id
1 'polypeptide(L)'
;MSHPDFRKIVSLAAACLLACGAIAQSLVVCPACSHESSGGNFCQHCGAPLEKTAAASARNPAAETPPAEAAAPEASSAPAAADVAARIVREDLHSATAGSLATPEGAARALAALANAKAVFAAFPSSAVTEEERRQIHAGIAAARNALFSARVVCPRCNGLGLEDDIRELAALDGKSVTMKAGRISCRRCGGAGSIVKIRSASELRSIIAAGRQRFAEASLLAARVKNGNAWIASELDAAATAKQQALLRRNSADPCPECAGYGRCGCDDCGGARVVKCANRDCKDGRIENRPQPRTAATQGRIAPAPGSRFTPCPDCKGIGEVACETCGGTGAVACSACKGGGERKACSKCHAEGTIACRACKGTGKDKNERDCLVCGAQGIVICTTCGGDGYGR
;
A
#
# COMPACT_ATOMS: atom_id res chain seq x y z
N MET A 1 5.66 47.48 35.09
CA MET A 1 4.90 47.95 33.90
C MET A 1 5.05 46.87 32.83
N SER A 2 4.03 46.04 32.71
CA SER A 2 4.09 44.74 32.03
C SER A 2 3.36 44.84 30.69
N HIS A 3 4.08 44.72 29.58
CA HIS A 3 3.51 44.81 28.23
C HIS A 3 2.67 43.56 27.87
N PRO A 4 1.42 43.70 27.39
CA PRO A 4 0.50 42.59 27.16
C PRO A 4 0.67 41.86 25.81
N ASP A 5 1.64 42.22 24.95
CA ASP A 5 1.69 41.73 23.57
C ASP A 5 2.60 40.51 23.31
N PHE A 6 3.42 40.09 24.28
CA PHE A 6 4.35 38.97 24.04
C PHE A 6 3.66 37.60 24.04
N ARG A 7 2.53 37.45 24.77
CA ARG A 7 1.78 36.19 24.84
C ARG A 7 1.03 35.87 23.55
N LYS A 8 0.57 36.87 22.79
CA LYS A 8 -0.17 36.64 21.53
C LYS A 8 0.73 36.22 20.38
N ILE A 9 1.98 36.68 20.35
CA ILE A 9 2.96 36.32 19.30
C ILE A 9 3.47 34.88 19.50
N VAL A 10 3.66 34.45 20.76
CA VAL A 10 4.04 33.06 21.08
C VAL A 10 2.90 32.08 20.78
N SER A 11 1.63 32.49 20.95
CA SER A 11 0.47 31.66 20.61
C SER A 11 0.23 31.51 19.09
N LEU A 12 0.53 32.53 18.27
CA LEU A 12 0.44 32.40 16.81
C LEU A 12 1.62 31.61 16.21
N ALA A 13 2.83 31.72 16.77
CA ALA A 13 3.98 30.93 16.33
C ALA A 13 3.86 29.44 16.72
N ALA A 14 3.20 29.12 17.83
CA ALA A 14 2.89 27.75 18.22
C ALA A 14 1.77 27.10 17.38
N ALA A 15 0.88 27.91 16.79
CA ALA A 15 -0.21 27.42 15.94
C ALA A 15 0.22 27.09 14.49
N CYS A 16 1.33 27.66 13.99
CA CYS A 16 1.85 27.34 12.65
C CYS A 16 2.87 26.19 12.61
N LEU A 17 3.35 25.70 13.76
CA LEU A 17 4.33 24.61 13.83
C LEU A 17 3.71 23.21 13.93
N LEU A 18 2.39 23.08 13.89
CA LEU A 18 1.66 21.80 13.97
C LEU A 18 1.04 21.32 12.64
N ALA A 19 1.31 21.98 11.52
CA ALA A 19 0.72 21.65 10.21
C ALA A 19 1.67 20.99 9.19
N CYS A 20 2.87 20.56 9.59
CA CYS A 20 3.79 19.79 8.73
C CYS A 20 4.06 18.39 9.28
N GLY A 21 3.05 17.76 9.89
CA GLY A 21 3.01 16.31 9.96
C GLY A 21 2.84 15.79 8.54
N ALA A 22 3.94 15.42 7.89
CA ALA A 22 3.90 14.61 6.67
C ALA A 22 3.36 13.23 7.05
N ILE A 23 2.04 13.13 7.19
CA ILE A 23 1.32 11.88 7.30
C ILE A 23 1.73 11.10 6.06
N ALA A 24 2.49 10.02 6.25
CA ALA A 24 2.62 9.02 5.22
C ALA A 24 1.19 8.63 4.84
N GLN A 25 0.73 9.04 3.65
CA GLN A 25 -0.57 8.58 3.17
C GLN A 25 -0.44 7.07 3.04
N SER A 26 -0.94 6.36 4.06
CA SER A 26 -1.19 4.94 3.99
C SER A 26 -2.07 4.69 2.77
N LEU A 27 -1.89 3.54 2.13
CA LEU A 27 -2.80 3.16 1.06
C LEU A 27 -4.21 3.19 1.62
N VAL A 28 -5.12 3.91 0.97
CA VAL A 28 -6.54 3.85 1.30
C VAL A 28 -7.06 2.57 0.67
N VAL A 29 -6.94 1.47 1.41
CA VAL A 29 -7.39 0.16 0.97
C VAL A 29 -8.82 -0.04 1.43
N CYS A 30 -9.72 -0.35 0.50
CA CYS A 30 -11.12 -0.58 0.80
C CYS A 30 -11.29 -1.76 1.78
N PRO A 31 -11.97 -1.59 2.92
CA PRO A 31 -12.15 -2.68 3.87
C PRO A 31 -13.07 -3.79 3.33
N ALA A 32 -13.90 -3.50 2.33
CA ALA A 32 -14.85 -4.45 1.76
C ALA A 32 -14.28 -5.30 0.62
N CYS A 33 -13.34 -4.78 -0.17
CA CYS A 33 -12.80 -5.50 -1.33
C CYS A 33 -11.26 -5.52 -1.40
N SER A 34 -10.58 -4.87 -0.46
CA SER A 34 -9.13 -4.73 -0.40
C SER A 34 -8.48 -4.07 -1.61
N HIS A 35 -9.28 -3.39 -2.44
CA HIS A 35 -8.79 -2.60 -3.56
C HIS A 35 -8.28 -1.25 -3.08
N GLU A 36 -7.20 -0.77 -3.67
CA GLU A 36 -6.66 0.55 -3.34
C GLU A 36 -7.46 1.65 -4.02
N SER A 37 -7.90 2.64 -3.24
CA SER A 37 -8.55 3.83 -3.75
C SER A 37 -7.57 4.96 -3.94
N SER A 38 -7.76 5.73 -5.02
CA SER A 38 -7.11 7.02 -5.22
C SER A 38 -7.63 8.12 -4.27
N GLY A 39 -8.60 7.82 -3.41
CA GLY A 39 -9.26 8.76 -2.49
C GLY A 39 -10.75 8.94 -2.81
N GLY A 40 -11.49 9.58 -1.88
CA GLY A 40 -12.94 9.78 -1.98
C GLY A 40 -13.72 9.13 -0.83
N ASN A 41 -15.05 9.28 -0.84
CA ASN A 41 -15.92 8.69 0.19
C ASN A 41 -16.32 7.24 -0.13
N PHE A 42 -16.14 6.79 -1.38
CA PHE A 42 -16.54 5.47 -1.86
C PHE A 42 -15.43 4.79 -2.66
N CYS A 43 -15.38 3.46 -2.60
CA CYS A 43 -14.45 2.64 -3.34
C CYS A 43 -14.83 2.63 -4.83
N GLN A 44 -13.90 3.02 -5.70
CA GLN A 44 -14.13 3.01 -7.15
C GLN A 44 -14.27 1.59 -7.74
N HIS A 45 -13.83 0.56 -7.00
CA HIS A 45 -13.94 -0.83 -7.42
C HIS A 45 -15.27 -1.48 -7.02
N CYS A 46 -15.69 -1.40 -5.75
CA CYS A 46 -16.91 -2.07 -5.27
C CYS A 46 -18.03 -1.13 -4.79
N GLY A 47 -17.83 0.19 -4.83
CA GLY A 47 -18.82 1.17 -4.37
C GLY A 47 -18.97 1.29 -2.84
N ALA A 48 -18.30 0.44 -2.05
CA ALA A 48 -18.39 0.50 -0.58
C ALA A 48 -17.78 1.79 -0.01
N PRO A 49 -18.30 2.32 1.10
CA PRO A 49 -17.73 3.52 1.74
C PRO A 49 -16.27 3.29 2.19
N LEU A 50 -15.43 4.30 2.01
CA LEU A 50 -14.05 4.31 2.48
C LEU A 50 -13.98 5.13 3.76
N GLU A 51 -13.67 4.50 4.90
CA GLU A 51 -13.49 5.25 6.15
C GLU A 51 -12.24 6.15 6.05
N LYS A 52 -12.41 7.45 6.34
CA LYS A 52 -11.30 8.40 6.45
C LYS A 52 -10.57 8.10 7.76
N THR A 53 -9.31 7.66 7.66
CA THR A 53 -8.53 7.19 8.80
C THR A 53 -8.30 8.32 9.81
N ALA A 54 -8.95 8.25 10.98
CA ALA A 54 -8.43 8.85 12.21
C ALA A 54 -7.52 7.81 12.89
N ALA A 55 -6.43 8.27 13.48
CA ALA A 55 -5.40 7.45 14.11
C ALA A 55 -5.99 6.40 15.07
N ALA A 56 -5.45 5.19 15.00
CA ALA A 56 -5.79 4.06 15.84
C ALA A 56 -5.71 4.45 17.34
N SER A 57 -6.83 4.30 18.05
CA SER A 57 -6.85 4.16 19.50
C SER A 57 -7.35 2.75 19.80
N ALA A 58 -6.45 1.96 20.37
CA ALA A 58 -6.71 0.59 20.79
C ALA A 58 -7.86 0.56 21.80
N ARG A 59 -8.86 -0.28 21.54
CA ARG A 59 -9.78 -0.77 22.57
C ARG A 59 -9.83 -2.27 22.51
N ASN A 60 -9.31 -2.91 23.54
CA ASN A 60 -9.64 -4.28 23.91
C ASN A 60 -11.13 -4.36 24.28
N PRO A 61 -11.79 -5.48 23.99
CA PRO A 61 -12.70 -6.06 24.96
C PRO A 61 -12.23 -7.45 25.39
N ALA A 62 -12.33 -7.64 26.70
CA ALA A 62 -12.09 -8.89 27.40
C ALA A 62 -13.06 -9.99 26.97
N ALA A 63 -12.59 -11.22 27.17
CA ALA A 63 -13.28 -12.46 26.94
C ALA A 63 -14.53 -12.65 27.82
N GLU A 64 -15.51 -13.37 27.30
CA GLU A 64 -16.37 -14.27 28.07
C GLU A 64 -16.91 -15.37 27.14
N THR A 65 -16.61 -16.62 27.49
CA THR A 65 -17.00 -17.84 26.77
C THR A 65 -18.09 -18.55 27.57
N PRO A 66 -19.19 -19.04 26.98
CA PRO A 66 -20.01 -20.10 27.58
C PRO A 66 -19.58 -21.50 27.10
N PRO A 67 -19.81 -22.55 27.90
CA PRO A 67 -19.20 -23.86 27.73
C PRO A 67 -19.81 -24.68 26.59
N ALA A 68 -18.95 -25.49 25.96
CA ALA A 68 -19.28 -26.47 24.95
C ALA A 68 -19.91 -27.72 25.57
N GLU A 69 -21.00 -28.18 24.99
CA GLU A 69 -21.59 -29.49 25.25
C GLU A 69 -21.11 -30.47 24.16
N ALA A 70 -20.54 -31.59 24.60
CA ALA A 70 -19.87 -32.57 23.77
C ALA A 70 -20.87 -33.52 23.09
N ALA A 71 -20.68 -33.78 21.79
CA ALA A 71 -21.26 -34.93 21.10
C ALA A 71 -20.14 -35.78 20.50
N ALA A 72 -20.23 -37.09 20.74
CA ALA A 72 -19.30 -38.14 20.34
C ALA A 72 -19.44 -38.48 18.83
N PRO A 73 -18.52 -39.27 18.24
CA PRO A 73 -18.17 -39.17 16.82
C PRO A 73 -19.11 -39.99 15.93
N GLU A 74 -19.59 -39.36 14.85
CA GLU A 74 -20.24 -40.05 13.74
C GLU A 74 -19.29 -40.22 12.55
N ALA A 75 -19.50 -41.33 11.86
CA ALA A 75 -18.62 -41.94 10.88
C ALA A 75 -18.30 -41.04 9.67
N SER A 76 -17.05 -41.19 9.21
CA SER A 76 -16.44 -40.60 8.02
C SER A 76 -17.33 -40.68 6.76
N SER A 77 -18.04 -39.60 6.47
CA SER A 77 -18.45 -39.22 5.12
C SER A 77 -17.46 -38.17 4.59
N ALA A 78 -17.20 -38.17 3.28
CA ALA A 78 -16.30 -37.19 2.69
C ALA A 78 -16.77 -35.76 3.05
N PRO A 79 -15.87 -34.86 3.48
CA PRO A 79 -16.25 -33.52 3.90
C PRO A 79 -16.96 -32.79 2.76
N ALA A 80 -18.01 -32.04 3.07
CA ALA A 80 -18.69 -31.23 2.07
C ALA A 80 -17.70 -30.25 1.44
N ALA A 81 -17.86 -29.92 0.15
CA ALA A 81 -16.98 -28.98 -0.56
C ALA A 81 -16.82 -27.63 0.20
N ALA A 82 -17.87 -27.20 0.90
CA ALA A 82 -17.86 -26.02 1.75
C ALA A 82 -16.91 -26.13 2.97
N ASP A 83 -16.75 -27.32 3.55
CA ASP A 83 -15.85 -27.58 4.68
C ASP A 83 -14.39 -27.64 4.24
N VAL A 84 -14.14 -28.28 3.10
CA VAL A 84 -12.80 -28.31 2.48
C VAL A 84 -12.36 -26.89 2.12
N ALA A 85 -13.25 -26.08 1.53
CA ALA A 85 -12.97 -24.69 1.22
C ALA A 85 -12.69 -23.86 2.49
N ALA A 86 -13.51 -24.02 3.54
CA ALA A 86 -13.31 -23.32 4.80
C ALA A 86 -11.98 -23.69 5.49
N ARG A 87 -11.56 -24.96 5.41
CA ARG A 87 -10.24 -25.41 5.90
C ARG A 87 -9.10 -24.68 5.18
N ILE A 88 -9.14 -24.61 3.84
CA ILE A 88 -8.12 -23.89 3.05
C ILE A 88 -8.07 -22.40 3.44
N VAL A 89 -9.23 -21.76 3.57
CA VAL A 89 -9.34 -20.36 3.99
C VAL A 89 -8.68 -20.13 5.34
N ARG A 90 -8.94 -21.00 6.33
CA ARG A 90 -8.35 -20.90 7.66
C ARG A 90 -6.85 -21.16 7.64
N GLU A 91 -6.37 -22.17 6.93
CA GLU A 91 -4.93 -22.44 6.79
C GLU A 91 -4.19 -21.23 6.20
N ASP A 92 -4.73 -20.64 5.14
CA ASP A 92 -4.16 -19.45 4.50
C ASP A 92 -4.17 -18.24 5.44
N LEU A 93 -5.26 -18.03 6.17
CA LEU A 93 -5.37 -16.98 7.18
C LEU A 93 -4.36 -17.16 8.32
N HIS A 94 -4.21 -18.38 8.84
CA HIS A 94 -3.24 -18.71 9.89
C HIS A 94 -1.79 -18.53 9.43
N SER A 95 -1.51 -18.71 8.13
CA SER A 95 -0.17 -18.48 7.57
C SER A 95 0.22 -16.98 7.54
N ALA A 96 -0.75 -16.07 7.65
CA ALA A 96 -0.60 -14.63 7.52
C ALA A 96 -0.59 -13.90 8.88
N THR A 97 0.20 -14.40 9.84
CA THR A 97 0.32 -13.80 11.18
C THR A 97 0.97 -12.41 11.17
N ALA A 98 0.78 -11.64 12.25
CA ALA A 98 1.44 -10.34 12.44
C ALA A 98 2.97 -10.42 12.28
N GLY A 99 3.59 -11.52 12.73
CA GLY A 99 5.03 -11.76 12.56
C GLY A 99 5.45 -11.90 11.09
N SER A 100 4.57 -12.42 10.22
CA SER A 100 4.84 -12.49 8.78
C SER A 100 4.97 -11.10 8.14
N LEU A 101 4.34 -10.07 8.70
CA LEU A 101 4.39 -8.71 8.16
C LEU A 101 5.67 -7.94 8.50
N ALA A 102 6.53 -8.49 9.38
CA ALA A 102 7.75 -7.84 9.83
C ALA A 102 8.84 -7.76 8.74
N THR A 103 8.78 -8.65 7.74
CA THR A 103 9.72 -8.69 6.61
C THR A 103 8.99 -8.49 5.29
N PRO A 104 9.63 -7.91 4.26
CA PRO A 104 9.00 -7.75 2.95
C PRO A 104 8.62 -9.09 2.31
N GLU A 105 9.50 -10.10 2.41
CA GLU A 105 9.24 -11.43 1.85
C GLU A 105 8.09 -12.12 2.59
N GLY A 106 8.04 -11.98 3.92
CA GLY A 106 6.94 -12.50 4.74
C GLY A 106 5.61 -11.82 4.40
N ALA A 107 5.60 -10.49 4.24
CA ALA A 107 4.42 -9.73 3.86
C ALA A 107 3.92 -10.11 2.46
N ALA A 108 4.83 -10.35 1.50
CA ALA A 108 4.46 -10.82 0.16
C ALA A 108 3.88 -12.23 0.15
N ARG A 109 4.43 -13.15 0.96
CA ARG A 109 3.87 -14.48 1.14
C ARG A 109 2.48 -14.43 1.78
N ALA A 110 2.32 -13.62 2.84
CA ALA A 110 1.03 -13.40 3.50
C ALA A 110 0.00 -12.81 2.54
N LEU A 111 0.39 -11.85 1.69
CA LEU A 111 -0.47 -11.28 0.66
C LEU A 111 -0.95 -12.36 -0.32
N ALA A 112 -0.07 -13.27 -0.77
CA ALA A 112 -0.44 -14.36 -1.66
C ALA A 112 -1.44 -15.34 -1.00
N ALA A 113 -1.20 -15.72 0.25
CA ALA A 113 -2.09 -16.60 1.00
C ALA A 113 -3.48 -15.97 1.22
N LEU A 114 -3.53 -14.72 1.67
CA LEU A 114 -4.80 -14.03 1.90
C LEU A 114 -5.57 -13.74 0.60
N ALA A 115 -4.87 -13.46 -0.50
CA ALA A 115 -5.49 -13.36 -1.81
C ALA A 115 -6.09 -14.71 -2.25
N ASN A 116 -5.41 -15.83 -1.96
CA ASN A 116 -5.95 -17.16 -2.20
C ASN A 116 -7.19 -17.43 -1.36
N ALA A 117 -7.14 -17.18 -0.04
CA ALA A 117 -8.28 -17.31 0.87
C ALA A 117 -9.51 -16.52 0.37
N LYS A 118 -9.30 -15.27 -0.07
CA LYS A 118 -10.35 -14.44 -0.66
C LYS A 118 -10.93 -15.06 -1.94
N ALA A 119 -10.08 -15.60 -2.82
CA ALA A 119 -10.52 -16.24 -4.06
C ALA A 119 -11.32 -17.53 -3.80
N VAL A 120 -10.86 -18.37 -2.87
CA VAL A 120 -11.53 -19.62 -2.46
C VAL A 120 -12.89 -19.32 -1.86
N PHE A 121 -12.95 -18.37 -0.91
CA PHE A 121 -14.22 -17.96 -0.30
C PHE A 121 -15.21 -17.39 -1.33
N ALA A 122 -14.74 -16.59 -2.29
CA ALA A 122 -15.59 -16.04 -3.34
C ALA A 122 -16.20 -17.13 -4.26
N ALA A 123 -15.47 -18.21 -4.52
CA ALA A 123 -15.93 -19.32 -5.36
C ALA A 123 -16.77 -20.35 -4.60
N PHE A 124 -16.46 -20.58 -3.33
CA PHE A 124 -17.12 -21.56 -2.46
C PHE A 124 -17.58 -20.87 -1.18
N PRO A 125 -18.64 -20.03 -1.24
CA PRO A 125 -19.19 -19.41 -0.05
C PRO A 125 -19.65 -20.51 0.90
N SER A 126 -19.10 -20.49 2.11
CA SER A 126 -19.37 -21.47 3.15
C SER A 126 -19.86 -20.74 4.38
N SER A 127 -20.95 -21.23 4.99
CA SER A 127 -21.39 -20.75 6.31
C SER A 127 -20.37 -21.07 7.41
N ALA A 128 -19.42 -21.97 7.15
CA ALA A 128 -18.34 -22.30 8.06
C ALA A 128 -17.16 -21.30 8.06
N VAL A 129 -17.19 -20.30 7.17
CA VAL A 129 -16.31 -19.13 7.22
C VAL A 129 -17.10 -17.98 7.86
N THR A 130 -16.63 -17.53 9.00
CA THR A 130 -17.26 -16.47 9.79
C THR A 130 -17.06 -15.10 9.15
N GLU A 131 -17.97 -14.18 9.46
CA GLU A 131 -17.83 -12.77 9.08
C GLU A 131 -16.55 -12.14 9.65
N GLU A 132 -16.10 -12.60 10.82
CA GLU A 132 -14.85 -12.17 11.43
C GLU A 132 -13.63 -12.63 10.61
N GLU A 133 -13.55 -13.91 10.22
CA GLU A 133 -12.50 -14.40 9.33
C GLU A 133 -12.48 -13.62 8.00
N ARG A 134 -13.65 -13.29 7.44
CA ARG A 134 -13.75 -12.44 6.26
C ARG A 134 -13.15 -11.06 6.49
N ARG A 135 -13.44 -10.40 7.62
CA ARG A 135 -12.82 -9.11 7.97
C ARG A 135 -11.31 -9.23 8.14
N GLN A 136 -10.83 -10.29 8.78
CA GLN A 136 -9.40 -10.54 8.99
C GLN A 136 -8.66 -10.73 7.66
N ILE A 137 -9.26 -11.41 6.68
CA ILE A 137 -8.68 -11.54 5.33
C ILE A 137 -8.50 -10.16 4.69
N HIS A 138 -9.54 -9.32 4.70
CA HIS A 138 -9.47 -8.00 4.06
C HIS A 138 -8.49 -7.06 4.77
N ALA A 139 -8.50 -7.06 6.10
CA ALA A 139 -7.57 -6.28 6.92
C ALA A 139 -6.13 -6.75 6.74
N GLY A 140 -5.90 -8.07 6.69
CA GLY A 140 -4.58 -8.66 6.44
C GLY A 140 -4.03 -8.30 5.07
N ILE A 141 -4.85 -8.31 4.02
CA ILE A 141 -4.44 -7.85 2.67
C ILE A 141 -4.01 -6.38 2.72
N ALA A 142 -4.81 -5.52 3.38
CA ALA A 142 -4.48 -4.11 3.52
C ALA A 142 -3.17 -3.90 4.29
N ALA A 143 -2.96 -4.63 5.38
CA ALA A 143 -1.75 -4.56 6.19
C ALA A 143 -0.51 -5.04 5.41
N ALA A 144 -0.60 -6.19 4.74
CA ALA A 144 0.47 -6.72 3.91
C ALA A 144 0.85 -5.77 2.76
N ARG A 145 -0.16 -5.18 2.10
CA ARG A 145 0.08 -4.20 1.04
C ARG A 145 0.80 -2.96 1.56
N ASN A 146 0.37 -2.40 2.70
CA ASN A 146 1.02 -1.25 3.31
C ASN A 146 2.48 -1.54 3.74
N ALA A 147 2.72 -2.73 4.31
CA ALA A 147 4.06 -3.16 4.72
C ALA A 147 5.02 -3.32 3.53
N LEU A 148 4.49 -3.74 2.37
CA LEU A 148 5.27 -3.87 1.13
C LEU A 148 5.52 -2.52 0.46
N PHE A 149 4.50 -1.66 0.36
CA PHE A 149 4.54 -0.43 -0.44
C PHE A 149 5.57 0.58 0.04
N SER A 150 5.80 0.62 1.34
CA SER A 150 6.73 1.55 1.96
C SER A 150 7.85 0.82 2.69
N ALA A 151 9.06 1.36 2.60
CA ALA A 151 10.23 0.87 3.28
C ALA A 151 10.72 1.93 4.26
N ARG A 152 11.07 1.52 5.48
CA ARG A 152 11.82 2.36 6.40
C ARG A 152 13.30 2.24 6.06
N VAL A 153 13.91 3.36 5.66
CA VAL A 153 15.34 3.43 5.32
C VAL A 153 16.06 4.30 6.32
N VAL A 154 17.37 4.09 6.46
CA VAL A 154 18.23 4.93 7.28
C VAL A 154 18.13 6.37 6.76
N CYS A 155 17.98 7.33 7.67
CA CYS A 155 17.90 8.74 7.29
C CYS A 155 19.25 9.16 6.69
N PRO A 156 19.31 9.61 5.42
CA PRO A 156 20.58 9.95 4.75
C PRO A 156 21.23 11.22 5.31
N ARG A 157 20.48 12.04 6.06
CA ARG A 157 21.00 13.28 6.66
C ARG A 157 21.76 13.05 7.96
N CYS A 158 21.26 12.15 8.81
CA CYS A 158 21.87 11.85 10.10
C CYS A 158 22.47 10.44 10.19
N ASN A 159 22.46 9.69 9.09
CA ASN A 159 22.97 8.32 9.00
C ASN A 159 22.48 7.41 10.13
N GLY A 160 21.19 7.53 10.50
CA GLY A 160 20.60 6.68 11.55
C GLY A 160 20.62 7.29 12.95
N LEU A 161 21.43 8.32 13.20
CA LEU A 161 21.64 8.85 14.55
C LEU A 161 20.42 9.57 15.13
N GLY A 162 19.51 10.04 14.27
CA GLY A 162 18.39 10.88 14.69
C GLY A 162 18.80 12.29 15.14
N LEU A 163 20.09 12.59 15.16
CA LEU A 163 20.66 13.86 15.60
C LEU A 163 21.46 14.52 14.48
N GLU A 164 21.51 15.85 14.49
CA GLU A 164 22.41 16.63 13.65
C GLU A 164 23.08 17.73 14.47
N ASP A 165 24.24 18.20 14.02
CA ASP A 165 25.00 19.22 14.74
C ASP A 165 24.28 20.58 14.67
N ASP A 166 24.08 21.21 15.83
CA ASP A 166 23.58 22.59 15.90
C ASP A 166 24.74 23.53 15.61
N ILE A 167 24.96 23.81 14.32
CA ILE A 167 26.00 24.73 13.87
C ILE A 167 25.44 26.15 13.98
N ARG A 168 25.93 26.91 14.95
CA ARG A 168 25.64 28.34 15.11
C ARG A 168 26.78 29.16 14.54
N GLU A 169 26.42 30.31 13.98
CA GLU A 169 27.38 31.27 13.49
C GLU A 169 27.41 32.47 14.43
N LEU A 170 28.61 32.82 14.89
CA LEU A 170 28.84 33.98 15.72
C LEU A 170 29.63 35.00 14.91
N ALA A 171 29.19 36.25 14.93
CA ALA A 171 29.94 37.37 14.40
C ALA A 171 31.11 37.66 15.33
N ALA A 172 32.33 37.56 14.81
CA ALA A 172 33.51 38.09 15.48
C ALA A 172 33.56 39.62 15.30
N LEU A 173 34.23 40.29 16.24
CA LEU A 173 34.37 41.75 16.26
C LEU A 173 35.14 42.30 15.04
N ASP A 174 35.91 41.46 14.35
CA ASP A 174 36.63 41.80 13.12
C ASP A 174 35.79 41.63 11.84
N GLY A 175 34.47 41.39 11.98
CA GLY A 175 33.55 41.19 10.87
C GLY A 175 33.65 39.80 10.21
N LYS A 176 34.55 38.92 10.70
CA LYS A 176 34.56 37.52 10.28
C LYS A 176 33.51 36.74 11.05
N SER A 177 33.02 35.65 10.47
CA SER A 177 32.14 34.74 11.16
C SER A 177 32.89 33.49 11.59
N VAL A 178 32.61 33.01 12.80
CA VAL A 178 33.10 31.73 13.31
C VAL A 178 31.90 30.82 13.47
N THR A 179 31.91 29.70 12.75
CA THR A 179 30.95 28.62 12.96
C THR A 179 31.38 27.79 14.15
N MET A 180 30.52 27.70 15.16
CA MET A 180 30.74 26.87 16.35
C MET A 180 29.66 25.81 16.44
N LYS A 181 30.06 24.59 16.84
CA LYS A 181 29.13 23.53 17.18
C LYS A 181 28.55 23.83 18.57
N ALA A 182 27.32 24.34 18.61
CA ALA A 182 26.63 24.70 19.85
C ALA A 182 26.05 23.48 20.58
N GLY A 183 25.92 22.34 19.89
CA GLY A 183 25.41 21.10 20.45
C GLY A 183 24.93 20.14 19.37
N ARG A 184 24.03 19.24 19.75
CA ARG A 184 23.27 18.38 18.83
C ARG A 184 21.78 18.67 18.99
N ILE A 185 21.08 18.73 17.88
CA ILE A 185 19.62 18.89 17.81
C ILE A 185 19.01 17.65 17.17
N SER A 186 17.70 17.46 17.34
CA SER A 186 16.96 16.46 16.58
C SER A 186 17.12 16.72 15.09
N CYS A 187 17.42 15.66 14.34
CA CYS A 187 17.61 15.76 12.91
C CYS A 187 16.34 16.30 12.25
N ARG A 188 16.46 17.43 11.55
CA ARG A 188 15.32 18.13 10.94
C ARG A 188 14.64 17.33 9.84
N ARG A 189 15.33 16.32 9.29
CA ARG A 189 14.81 15.44 8.25
C ARG A 189 13.89 14.35 8.79
N CYS A 190 14.34 13.62 9.80
CA CYS A 190 13.60 12.48 10.36
C CYS A 190 12.90 12.80 11.68
N GLY A 191 13.01 14.04 12.18
CA GLY A 191 12.41 14.46 13.44
C GLY A 191 12.95 13.72 14.66
N GLY A 192 14.18 13.18 14.59
CA GLY A 192 14.75 12.36 15.67
C GLY A 192 14.68 10.85 15.43
N ALA A 193 13.89 10.36 14.48
CA ALA A 193 13.62 8.92 14.33
C ALA A 193 14.80 8.09 13.78
N GLY A 194 15.87 8.74 13.32
CA GLY A 194 17.01 8.08 12.65
C GLY A 194 16.68 7.44 11.30
N SER A 195 15.41 7.35 10.95
CA SER A 195 14.91 6.68 9.75
C SER A 195 13.82 7.49 9.07
N ILE A 196 13.64 7.27 7.77
CA ILE A 196 12.58 7.90 6.98
C ILE A 196 11.80 6.81 6.23
N VAL A 197 10.57 7.14 5.87
CA VAL A 197 9.75 6.27 5.03
C VAL A 197 9.99 6.63 3.56
N LYS A 198 10.34 5.64 2.76
CA LYS A 198 10.50 5.72 1.31
C LYS A 198 9.44 4.83 0.66
N ILE A 199 8.80 5.30 -0.40
CA ILE A 199 7.95 4.43 -1.23
C ILE A 199 8.84 3.56 -2.12
N ARG A 200 8.59 2.26 -2.16
CA ARG A 200 9.36 1.34 -3.01
C ARG A 200 9.11 1.62 -4.48
N SER A 201 10.11 1.36 -5.32
CA SER A 201 9.91 1.41 -6.75
C SER A 201 9.02 0.26 -7.21
N ALA A 202 8.41 0.39 -8.38
CA ALA A 202 7.60 -0.65 -8.96
C ALA A 202 8.39 -1.95 -9.23
N SER A 203 9.66 -1.85 -9.65
CA SER A 203 10.53 -3.00 -9.90
C SER A 203 10.86 -3.77 -8.63
N GLU A 204 11.13 -3.06 -7.54
CA GLU A 204 11.40 -3.64 -6.23
C GLU A 204 10.16 -4.38 -5.70
N LEU A 205 8.98 -3.75 -5.78
CA LEU A 205 7.71 -4.37 -5.38
C LEU A 205 7.42 -5.64 -6.17
N ARG A 206 7.56 -5.60 -7.50
CA ARG A 206 7.35 -6.79 -8.35
C ARG A 206 8.24 -7.96 -7.94
N SER A 207 9.52 -7.69 -7.67
CA SER A 207 10.49 -8.71 -7.31
C SER A 207 10.12 -9.38 -5.99
N ILE A 208 9.76 -8.60 -4.98
CA ILE A 208 9.37 -9.10 -3.65
C ILE A 208 8.05 -9.88 -3.73
N ILE A 209 7.06 -9.38 -4.47
CA ILE A 209 5.76 -10.03 -4.64
C ILE A 209 5.91 -11.35 -5.40
N ALA A 210 6.74 -11.39 -6.45
CA ALA A 210 7.03 -12.61 -7.18
C ALA A 210 7.66 -13.69 -6.25
N ALA A 211 8.64 -13.30 -5.43
CA ALA A 211 9.26 -14.21 -4.46
C ALA A 211 8.25 -14.72 -3.41
N GLY A 212 7.37 -13.85 -2.89
CA GLY A 212 6.33 -14.24 -1.95
C GLY A 212 5.31 -15.22 -2.56
N ARG A 213 4.90 -14.98 -3.82
CA ARG A 213 4.03 -15.88 -4.58
C ARG A 213 4.67 -17.23 -4.83
N GLN A 214 5.96 -17.26 -5.16
CA GLN A 214 6.69 -18.51 -5.34
C GLN A 214 6.72 -19.33 -4.04
N ARG A 215 7.07 -18.71 -2.90
CA ARG A 215 7.07 -19.39 -1.60
C ARG A 215 5.68 -19.91 -1.21
N PHE A 216 4.63 -19.17 -1.52
CA PHE A 216 3.26 -19.63 -1.29
C PHE A 216 2.88 -20.80 -2.20
N ALA A 217 3.32 -20.78 -3.46
CA ALA A 217 3.12 -21.88 -4.40
C ALA A 217 3.82 -23.17 -3.94
N GLU A 218 5.07 -23.08 -3.49
CA GLU A 218 5.82 -24.20 -2.91
C GLU A 218 5.08 -24.81 -1.71
N ALA A 219 4.62 -23.97 -0.77
CA ALA A 219 3.82 -24.43 0.37
C ALA A 219 2.49 -25.08 -0.06
N SER A 220 1.83 -24.54 -1.09
CA SER A 220 0.58 -25.09 -1.61
C SER A 220 0.77 -26.45 -2.27
N LEU A 221 1.88 -26.66 -2.99
CA LEU A 221 2.24 -27.96 -3.55
C LEU A 221 2.52 -28.99 -2.45
N LEU A 222 3.22 -28.61 -1.38
CA LEU A 222 3.45 -29.48 -0.22
C LEU A 222 2.13 -29.84 0.49
N ALA A 223 1.13 -28.95 0.45
CA ALA A 223 -0.22 -29.21 0.93
C ALA A 223 -1.11 -29.98 -0.08
N ALA A 224 -0.52 -30.55 -1.14
CA ALA A 224 -1.21 -31.29 -2.20
C ALA A 224 -2.34 -30.50 -2.90
N ARG A 225 -2.21 -29.17 -2.95
CA ARG A 225 -3.18 -28.30 -3.65
C ARG A 225 -2.87 -28.25 -5.14
N VAL A 226 -3.93 -28.18 -5.95
CA VAL A 226 -3.86 -27.99 -7.40
C VAL A 226 -4.14 -26.54 -7.77
N LYS A 227 -3.63 -26.12 -8.93
CA LYS A 227 -3.71 -24.74 -9.40
C LYS A 227 -4.90 -24.56 -10.34
N ASN A 228 -5.81 -23.64 -10.01
CA ASN A 228 -6.88 -23.17 -10.90
C ASN A 228 -6.72 -21.67 -11.17
N GLY A 229 -6.20 -21.33 -12.36
CA GLY A 229 -5.69 -19.99 -12.63
C GLY A 229 -4.46 -19.71 -11.80
N ASN A 230 -4.56 -18.76 -10.87
CA ASN A 230 -3.54 -18.43 -9.88
C ASN A 230 -3.94 -18.81 -8.45
N ALA A 231 -5.15 -19.36 -8.26
CA ALA A 231 -5.61 -19.87 -6.98
C ALA A 231 -5.13 -21.32 -6.78
N TRP A 232 -4.89 -21.68 -5.52
CA TRP A 232 -4.48 -23.00 -5.06
C TRP A 232 -5.60 -23.60 -4.21
N ILE A 233 -6.17 -24.71 -4.65
CA ILE A 233 -7.31 -25.38 -4.02
C ILE A 233 -7.09 -26.88 -3.90
N ALA A 234 -7.89 -27.58 -3.10
CA ALA A 234 -7.87 -29.03 -3.05
C ALA A 234 -8.33 -29.65 -4.38
N SER A 235 -7.77 -30.82 -4.72
CA SER A 235 -8.07 -31.50 -5.99
C SER A 235 -9.56 -31.85 -6.15
N GLU A 236 -10.22 -32.23 -5.05
CA GLU A 236 -11.65 -32.53 -5.05
C GLU A 236 -12.51 -31.29 -5.33
N LEU A 237 -12.07 -30.10 -4.92
CA LEU A 237 -12.77 -28.85 -5.21
C LEU A 237 -12.61 -28.46 -6.68
N ASP A 238 -11.43 -28.67 -7.25
CA ASP A 238 -11.18 -28.37 -8.66
C ASP A 238 -12.03 -29.25 -9.58
N ALA A 239 -12.09 -30.55 -9.28
CA ALA A 239 -12.91 -31.51 -10.02
C ALA A 239 -14.41 -31.19 -9.94
N ALA A 240 -14.89 -30.69 -8.79
CA ALA A 240 -16.30 -30.34 -8.58
C ALA A 240 -16.67 -28.92 -9.02
N ALA A 241 -15.70 -28.06 -9.36
CA ALA A 241 -15.95 -26.65 -9.64
C ALA A 241 -16.74 -26.43 -10.93
N THR A 242 -17.87 -25.73 -10.82
CA THR A 242 -18.62 -25.24 -11.99
C THR A 242 -17.82 -24.18 -12.77
N ALA A 243 -18.16 -23.91 -14.02
CA ALA A 243 -17.50 -22.88 -14.82
C ALA A 243 -17.55 -21.49 -14.15
N LYS A 244 -18.63 -21.18 -13.43
CA LYS A 244 -18.74 -19.95 -12.63
C LYS A 244 -17.73 -19.92 -11.48
N GLN A 245 -17.60 -21.02 -10.75
CA GLN A 245 -16.65 -21.13 -9.64
C GLN A 245 -15.21 -21.09 -10.12
N GLN A 246 -14.89 -21.80 -11.20
CA GLN A 246 -13.58 -21.73 -11.84
C GLN A 246 -13.25 -20.29 -12.27
N ALA A 247 -14.20 -19.58 -12.89
CA ALA A 247 -13.99 -18.17 -13.25
C ALA A 247 -13.80 -17.26 -12.03
N LEU A 248 -14.55 -17.49 -10.94
CA LEU A 248 -14.39 -16.75 -9.69
C LEU A 248 -13.00 -16.96 -9.07
N LEU A 249 -12.50 -18.20 -9.04
CA LEU A 249 -11.14 -18.50 -8.59
C LEU A 249 -10.11 -17.77 -9.45
N ARG A 250 -10.20 -17.92 -10.78
CA ARG A 250 -9.26 -17.34 -11.74
C ARG A 250 -9.25 -15.81 -11.70
N ARG A 251 -10.42 -15.18 -11.59
CA ARG A 251 -10.55 -13.72 -11.54
C ARG A 251 -10.04 -13.12 -10.24
N ASN A 252 -10.38 -13.72 -9.09
CA ASN A 252 -9.97 -13.19 -7.80
C ASN A 252 -8.49 -13.47 -7.47
N SER A 253 -7.86 -14.43 -8.17
CA SER A 253 -6.42 -14.69 -8.10
C SER A 253 -5.63 -14.10 -9.27
N ALA A 254 -6.30 -13.43 -10.21
CA ALA A 254 -5.70 -12.93 -11.44
C ALA A 254 -4.51 -12.03 -11.16
N ASP A 255 -3.52 -12.04 -12.06
CA ASP A 255 -2.41 -11.11 -11.96
C ASP A 255 -2.93 -9.67 -12.05
N PRO A 256 -2.51 -8.79 -11.12
CA PRO A 256 -2.93 -7.40 -11.14
C PRO A 256 -2.22 -6.64 -12.26
N CYS A 257 -2.41 -5.31 -12.31
CA CYS A 257 -1.66 -4.46 -13.24
C CYS A 257 -0.14 -4.72 -13.09
N PRO A 258 0.56 -5.13 -14.17
CA PRO A 258 1.97 -5.50 -14.09
C PRO A 258 2.88 -4.31 -13.79
N GLU A 259 2.50 -3.09 -14.19
CA GLU A 259 3.33 -1.90 -13.96
C GLU A 259 3.40 -1.52 -12.48
N CYS A 260 2.28 -1.63 -11.75
CA CYS A 260 2.20 -1.24 -10.35
C CYS A 260 2.02 -2.42 -9.40
N ALA A 261 2.09 -3.66 -9.88
CA ALA A 261 1.84 -4.88 -9.10
C ALA A 261 0.52 -4.86 -8.30
N GLY A 262 -0.49 -4.18 -8.81
CA GLY A 262 -1.79 -4.05 -8.14
C GLY A 262 -1.92 -2.92 -7.15
N TYR A 263 -0.93 -2.04 -7.02
CA TYR A 263 -1.00 -0.86 -6.17
C TYR A 263 -1.77 0.29 -6.78
N GLY A 264 -1.94 0.35 -8.09
CA GLY A 264 -2.54 1.54 -8.72
C GLY A 264 -1.64 2.78 -8.61
N ARG A 265 -0.57 2.75 -7.83
CA ARG A 265 0.45 3.78 -7.72
C ARG A 265 1.84 3.18 -7.85
N CYS A 266 2.76 3.99 -8.38
CA CYS A 266 4.18 3.67 -8.47
C CYS A 266 4.97 4.66 -7.61
N GLY A 267 6.08 4.22 -7.03
CA GLY A 267 7.04 5.15 -6.42
C GLY A 267 7.45 6.24 -7.40
N CYS A 268 7.55 7.48 -6.93
CA CYS A 268 7.92 8.61 -7.78
C CYS A 268 9.40 8.53 -8.14
N ASP A 269 9.72 8.44 -9.43
CA ASP A 269 11.11 8.31 -9.90
C ASP A 269 11.95 9.56 -9.61
N ASP A 270 11.38 10.76 -9.73
CA ASP A 270 12.10 12.03 -9.51
C ASP A 270 12.66 12.19 -8.10
N CYS A 271 11.92 11.73 -7.08
CA CYS A 271 12.42 11.69 -5.70
C CYS A 271 12.85 10.30 -5.26
N GLY A 272 12.83 9.31 -6.15
CA GLY A 272 12.97 7.89 -5.83
C GLY A 272 12.05 7.44 -4.69
N GLY A 273 10.86 8.03 -4.53
CA GLY A 273 9.94 7.74 -3.42
C GLY A 273 10.33 8.34 -2.06
N ALA A 274 11.35 9.20 -1.98
CA ALA A 274 11.79 9.87 -0.75
C ALA A 274 10.94 11.10 -0.38
N ARG A 275 9.95 11.46 -1.22
CA ARG A 275 8.99 12.57 -1.05
C ARG A 275 9.57 13.97 -1.21
N VAL A 276 10.89 14.10 -1.23
CA VAL A 276 11.57 15.38 -1.40
C VAL A 276 12.65 15.25 -2.45
N VAL A 277 13.05 16.39 -2.98
CA VAL A 277 14.25 16.55 -3.79
C VAL A 277 15.17 17.57 -3.15
N LYS A 278 16.44 17.58 -3.57
CA LYS A 278 17.38 18.63 -3.15
C LYS A 278 16.85 20.00 -3.57
N CYS A 279 17.14 21.02 -2.77
CA CYS A 279 16.83 22.39 -3.13
C CYS A 279 17.45 22.73 -4.49
N ALA A 280 16.64 23.24 -5.43
CA ALA A 280 17.08 23.59 -6.78
C ALA A 280 17.93 24.87 -6.82
N ASN A 281 17.93 25.65 -5.73
CA ASN A 281 18.74 26.84 -5.62
C ASN A 281 20.24 26.48 -5.65
N ARG A 282 20.94 26.96 -6.68
CA ARG A 282 22.35 26.62 -6.93
C ARG A 282 23.29 27.15 -5.85
N ASP A 283 22.90 28.21 -5.15
CA ASP A 283 23.67 28.79 -4.05
C ASP A 283 23.36 28.12 -2.70
N CYS A 284 22.34 27.25 -2.66
CA CYS A 284 21.96 26.52 -1.46
C CYS A 284 22.90 25.33 -1.21
N LYS A 285 23.62 25.40 -0.09
CA LYS A 285 24.41 24.31 0.47
C LYS A 285 23.76 23.86 1.77
N ASP A 286 23.09 22.71 1.72
CA ASP A 286 22.37 22.09 2.85
C ASP A 286 21.42 23.04 3.58
N GLY A 287 20.71 23.85 2.81
CA GLY A 287 19.72 24.80 3.34
C GLY A 287 20.27 26.17 3.66
N ARG A 288 21.53 26.47 3.35
CA ARG A 288 22.17 27.76 3.64
C ARG A 288 22.72 28.40 2.36
N ILE A 289 22.62 29.71 2.28
CA ILE A 289 23.22 30.53 1.21
C ILE A 289 24.26 31.45 1.83
N GLU A 290 25.40 31.60 1.18
CA GLU A 290 26.43 32.55 1.60
C GLU A 290 26.00 33.98 1.24
N ASN A 291 25.93 34.85 2.25
CA ASN A 291 25.75 36.28 2.08
C ASN A 291 27.04 36.88 1.54
N ARG A 292 27.28 36.80 0.22
CA ARG A 292 28.37 37.55 -0.38
C ARG A 292 28.12 39.04 -0.21
N PRO A 293 29.05 39.81 0.37
CA PRO A 293 28.95 41.26 0.34
C PRO A 293 28.96 41.70 -1.12
N GLN A 294 27.85 42.27 -1.62
CA GLN A 294 27.83 42.86 -2.95
C GLN A 294 28.81 44.04 -2.96
N PRO A 295 29.68 44.18 -3.99
CA PRO A 295 30.46 45.39 -4.15
C PRO A 295 29.51 46.58 -4.29
N ARG A 296 29.74 47.62 -3.48
CA ARG A 296 28.92 48.84 -3.47
C ARG A 296 29.11 49.56 -4.81
N THR A 297 28.24 49.30 -5.77
CA THR A 297 28.08 50.15 -6.94
C THR A 297 27.07 51.25 -6.61
N ALA A 298 27.23 52.43 -7.21
CA ALA A 298 26.42 53.61 -6.90
C ALA A 298 24.89 53.41 -7.08
N ALA A 299 24.46 52.35 -7.76
CA ALA A 299 23.06 52.05 -8.08
C ALA A 299 22.29 51.30 -6.98
N THR A 300 22.92 50.88 -5.88
CA THR A 300 22.27 50.12 -4.79
C THR A 300 22.00 50.93 -3.52
N GLN A 301 21.89 52.25 -3.64
CA GLN A 301 21.38 53.13 -2.57
C GLN A 301 19.87 52.90 -2.38
N GLY A 302 19.50 51.85 -1.67
CA GLY A 302 18.09 51.61 -1.29
C GLY A 302 17.68 50.17 -1.09
N ARG A 303 18.54 49.17 -1.37
CA ARG A 303 18.24 47.78 -1.03
C ARG A 303 18.76 47.47 0.37
N ILE A 304 17.88 46.85 1.16
CA ILE A 304 18.08 46.41 2.54
C ILE A 304 19.45 45.76 2.67
N ALA A 305 20.36 46.39 3.43
CA ALA A 305 21.62 45.77 3.79
C ALA A 305 21.33 44.47 4.57
N PRO A 306 21.99 43.34 4.25
CA PRO A 306 21.85 42.14 5.08
C PRO A 306 22.23 42.50 6.51
N ALA A 307 21.43 42.05 7.48
CA ALA A 307 21.64 42.33 8.89
C ALA A 307 23.09 42.02 9.28
N PRO A 308 23.75 42.87 10.08
CA PRO A 308 25.12 42.63 10.50
C PRO A 308 25.13 41.39 11.41
N GLY A 309 25.74 40.29 10.96
CA GLY A 309 26.15 39.24 11.88
C GLY A 309 26.20 37.78 11.40
N SER A 310 25.73 37.41 10.21
CA SER A 310 25.92 36.04 9.71
C SER A 310 26.39 36.01 8.26
N ARG A 311 27.44 35.22 7.99
CA ARG A 311 27.95 34.98 6.64
C ARG A 311 27.02 34.07 5.85
N PHE A 312 26.17 33.30 6.54
CA PHE A 312 25.15 32.49 5.90
C PHE A 312 23.74 32.93 6.32
N THR A 313 22.80 32.89 5.38
CA THR A 313 21.37 32.96 5.66
C THR A 313 20.70 31.63 5.35
N PRO A 314 19.59 31.29 6.04
CA PRO A 314 18.74 30.19 5.60
C PRO A 314 18.31 30.45 4.15
N CYS A 315 18.49 29.44 3.29
CA CYS A 315 18.01 29.49 1.91
C CYS A 315 16.50 29.79 1.93
N PRO A 316 16.02 30.82 1.19
CA PRO A 316 14.61 31.20 1.19
C PRO A 316 13.73 30.11 0.57
N ASP A 317 14.25 29.37 -0.41
CA ASP A 317 13.48 28.39 -1.19
C ASP A 317 13.16 27.13 -0.37
N CYS A 318 14.14 26.64 0.40
CA CYS A 318 13.95 25.47 1.28
C CYS A 318 13.88 25.83 2.76
N LYS A 319 13.82 27.12 3.11
CA LYS A 319 13.71 27.64 4.48
C LYS A 319 14.70 27.02 5.47
N GLY A 320 15.95 26.84 5.08
CA GLY A 320 16.96 26.24 5.97
C GLY A 320 17.02 24.70 6.00
N ILE A 321 16.15 23.99 5.27
CA ILE A 321 16.08 22.52 5.31
C ILE A 321 17.07 21.88 4.33
N GLY A 322 17.30 22.48 3.16
CA GLY A 322 18.17 21.94 2.10
C GLY A 322 17.46 21.01 1.12
N GLU A 323 16.20 20.68 1.39
CA GLU A 323 15.33 19.86 0.56
C GLU A 323 13.96 20.51 0.48
N VAL A 324 13.25 20.24 -0.62
CA VAL A 324 11.88 20.73 -0.85
C VAL A 324 10.98 19.55 -1.22
N ALA A 325 9.67 19.69 -0.99
CA ALA A 325 8.71 18.67 -1.40
C ALA A 325 8.85 18.41 -2.90
N CYS A 326 8.83 17.14 -3.29
CA CYS A 326 8.90 16.77 -4.69
C CYS A 326 7.62 17.21 -5.40
N GLU A 327 7.74 18.15 -6.34
CA GLU A 327 6.60 18.72 -7.05
C GLU A 327 5.84 17.67 -7.86
N THR A 328 6.56 16.77 -8.54
CA THR A 328 5.97 15.70 -9.37
C THR A 328 5.00 14.81 -8.61
N CYS A 329 5.26 14.54 -7.33
CA CYS A 329 4.38 13.72 -6.49
C CYS A 329 3.67 14.52 -5.40
N GLY A 330 3.79 15.85 -5.40
CA GLY A 330 3.27 16.72 -4.34
C GLY A 330 3.73 16.32 -2.93
N GLY A 331 4.92 15.73 -2.79
CA GLY A 331 5.44 15.24 -1.51
C GLY A 331 4.84 13.92 -1.00
N THR A 332 4.05 13.21 -1.78
CA THR A 332 3.50 11.89 -1.38
C THR A 332 4.51 10.75 -1.54
N GLY A 333 5.45 10.90 -2.48
CA GLY A 333 6.45 9.90 -2.84
C GLY A 333 5.93 8.85 -3.83
N ALA A 334 4.70 8.98 -4.31
CA ALA A 334 4.12 8.08 -5.29
C ALA A 334 3.27 8.86 -6.30
N VAL A 335 3.10 8.29 -7.50
CA VAL A 335 2.21 8.82 -8.54
C VAL A 335 1.22 7.74 -8.96
N ALA A 336 0.06 8.15 -9.47
CA ALA A 336 -0.89 7.21 -10.05
C ALA A 336 -0.23 6.43 -11.20
N CYS A 337 -0.44 5.12 -11.24
CA CYS A 337 0.05 4.27 -12.30
C CYS A 337 -0.63 4.67 -13.62
N SER A 338 0.17 4.95 -14.65
CA SER A 338 -0.33 5.36 -15.96
C SER A 338 -1.10 4.25 -16.67
N ALA A 339 -0.66 2.99 -16.56
CA ALA A 339 -1.32 1.87 -17.22
C ALA A 339 -2.73 1.55 -16.71
N CYS A 340 -2.93 1.57 -15.39
CA CYS A 340 -4.24 1.30 -14.78
C CYS A 340 -4.96 2.55 -14.26
N LYS A 341 -4.38 3.73 -14.45
CA LYS A 341 -4.92 5.03 -14.05
C LYS A 341 -5.33 5.10 -12.57
N GLY A 342 -4.57 4.46 -11.69
CA GLY A 342 -4.91 4.38 -10.26
C GLY A 342 -5.66 3.12 -9.84
N GLY A 343 -6.25 2.37 -10.77
CA GLY A 343 -7.17 1.29 -10.45
C GLY A 343 -6.54 -0.08 -10.23
N GLY A 344 -5.21 -0.23 -10.12
CA GLY A 344 -4.53 -1.49 -9.76
C GLY A 344 -4.74 -2.73 -10.67
N GLU A 345 -5.67 -2.71 -11.60
CA GLU A 345 -6.12 -3.87 -12.36
C GLU A 345 -5.63 -3.86 -13.80
N ARG A 346 -5.63 -5.04 -14.41
CA ARG A 346 -5.44 -5.15 -15.86
C ARG A 346 -6.70 -4.65 -16.58
N LYS A 347 -6.55 -4.36 -17.86
CA LYS A 347 -7.69 -4.02 -18.72
C LYS A 347 -8.67 -5.19 -18.74
N ALA A 348 -9.97 -4.92 -18.53
CA ALA A 348 -11.00 -5.94 -18.63
C ALA A 348 -11.01 -6.61 -20.02
N CYS A 349 -11.28 -7.92 -20.04
CA CYS A 349 -11.45 -8.68 -21.27
C CYS A 349 -12.69 -8.16 -22.02
N SER A 350 -12.51 -7.72 -23.26
CA SER A 350 -13.61 -7.16 -24.07
C SER A 350 -14.71 -8.17 -24.40
N LYS A 351 -14.40 -9.47 -24.36
CA LYS A 351 -15.34 -10.54 -24.72
C LYS A 351 -16.28 -10.96 -23.58
N CYS A 352 -15.77 -10.93 -22.35
CA CYS A 352 -16.56 -11.32 -21.16
C CYS A 352 -16.77 -10.17 -20.17
N HIS A 353 -16.27 -8.96 -20.47
CA HIS A 353 -16.44 -7.77 -19.63
C HIS A 353 -16.08 -8.03 -18.15
N ALA A 354 -14.92 -8.64 -17.91
CA ALA A 354 -14.45 -9.05 -16.58
C ALA A 354 -15.23 -10.17 -15.88
N GLU A 355 -16.18 -10.84 -16.54
CA GLU A 355 -16.90 -11.98 -15.93
C GLU A 355 -16.14 -13.30 -15.95
N GLY A 356 -15.14 -13.44 -16.82
CA GLY A 356 -14.40 -14.70 -17.00
C GLY A 356 -15.22 -15.83 -17.65
N THR A 357 -16.53 -15.66 -17.81
CA THR A 357 -17.42 -16.61 -18.50
C THR A 357 -18.14 -15.93 -19.66
N ILE A 358 -18.64 -16.74 -20.59
CA ILE A 358 -19.52 -16.31 -21.69
C ILE A 358 -20.66 -17.30 -21.83
N ALA A 359 -21.78 -16.85 -22.41
CA ALA A 359 -22.88 -17.75 -22.75
C ALA A 359 -22.39 -18.88 -23.68
N CYS A 360 -22.81 -20.11 -23.38
CA CYS A 360 -22.50 -21.26 -24.20
C CYS A 360 -23.18 -21.10 -25.56
N ARG A 361 -22.40 -21.12 -26.64
CA ARG A 361 -22.93 -20.94 -28.00
C ARG A 361 -23.82 -22.10 -28.45
N ALA A 362 -23.53 -23.32 -27.99
CA ALA A 362 -24.27 -24.52 -28.39
C ALA A 362 -25.72 -24.52 -27.88
N CYS A 363 -25.95 -24.02 -26.66
CA CYS A 363 -27.29 -23.91 -26.05
C CYS A 363 -27.78 -22.46 -25.92
N LYS A 364 -27.06 -21.47 -26.46
CA LYS A 364 -27.37 -20.04 -26.35
C LYS A 364 -27.64 -19.56 -24.91
N GLY A 365 -26.99 -20.17 -23.91
CA GLY A 365 -27.20 -19.80 -22.51
C GLY A 365 -28.20 -20.66 -21.74
N THR A 366 -29.00 -21.51 -22.39
CA THR A 366 -30.11 -22.23 -21.72
C THR A 366 -29.64 -23.42 -20.88
N GLY A 367 -28.44 -23.93 -21.14
CA GLY A 367 -27.97 -25.20 -20.57
C GLY A 367 -28.59 -26.44 -21.24
N LYS A 368 -29.53 -26.27 -22.18
CA LYS A 368 -30.21 -27.38 -22.86
C LYS A 368 -29.92 -27.40 -24.35
N ASP A 369 -29.78 -28.58 -24.94
CA ASP A 369 -29.72 -28.75 -26.39
C ASP A 369 -31.11 -28.55 -27.04
N LYS A 370 -31.17 -28.66 -28.37
CA LYS A 370 -32.43 -28.53 -29.13
C LYS A 370 -33.52 -29.57 -28.78
N ASN A 371 -33.16 -30.64 -28.06
CA ASN A 371 -34.05 -31.71 -27.65
C ASN A 371 -34.29 -31.69 -26.13
N GLU A 372 -34.06 -30.55 -25.47
CA GLU A 372 -34.22 -30.35 -24.02
C GLU A 372 -33.32 -31.22 -23.13
N ARG A 373 -32.27 -31.83 -23.70
CA ARG A 373 -31.28 -32.59 -22.94
C ARG A 373 -30.17 -31.67 -22.45
N ASP A 374 -29.46 -32.10 -21.43
CA ASP A 374 -28.32 -31.35 -20.89
C ASP A 374 -27.28 -31.09 -21.98
N CYS A 375 -26.91 -29.83 -22.13
CA CYS A 375 -25.93 -29.43 -23.13
C CYS A 375 -24.55 -29.98 -22.73
N LEU A 376 -24.05 -30.95 -23.49
CA LEU A 376 -22.76 -31.62 -23.24
C LEU A 376 -21.56 -30.66 -23.30
N VAL A 377 -21.68 -29.54 -24.02
CA VAL A 377 -20.61 -28.55 -24.14
C VAL A 377 -20.40 -27.76 -22.86
N CYS A 378 -21.47 -27.46 -22.12
CA CYS A 378 -21.41 -26.69 -20.87
C CYS A 378 -21.85 -27.48 -19.64
N GLY A 379 -22.10 -28.79 -19.77
CA GLY A 379 -22.59 -29.63 -18.67
C GLY A 379 -23.85 -29.06 -18.02
N ALA A 380 -24.81 -28.63 -18.84
CA ALA A 380 -26.06 -27.98 -18.42
C ALA A 380 -25.96 -26.59 -17.74
N GLN A 381 -24.77 -26.00 -17.64
CA GLN A 381 -24.60 -24.72 -16.91
C GLN A 381 -25.03 -23.48 -17.71
N GLY A 382 -25.25 -23.61 -19.01
CA GLY A 382 -25.56 -22.47 -19.90
C GLY A 382 -24.38 -21.54 -20.19
N ILE A 383 -23.28 -21.65 -19.45
CA ILE A 383 -22.08 -20.81 -19.58
C ILE A 383 -20.83 -21.66 -19.79
N VAL A 384 -19.80 -21.06 -20.39
CA VAL A 384 -18.47 -21.66 -20.53
C VAL A 384 -17.40 -20.65 -20.14
N ILE A 385 -16.22 -21.14 -19.77
CA ILE A 385 -15.06 -20.29 -19.53
C ILE A 385 -14.73 -19.47 -20.79
N CYS A 386 -14.46 -18.18 -20.61
CA CYS A 386 -14.06 -17.32 -21.70
C CYS A 386 -12.69 -17.74 -22.21
N THR A 387 -12.63 -18.32 -23.40
CA THR A 387 -11.38 -18.81 -24.01
C THR A 387 -10.37 -17.71 -24.31
N THR A 388 -10.82 -16.46 -24.46
CA THR A 388 -9.94 -15.31 -24.73
C THR A 388 -9.05 -15.01 -23.52
N CYS A 389 -9.63 -14.91 -22.33
CA CYS A 389 -8.90 -14.62 -21.10
C CYS A 389 -8.58 -15.86 -20.25
N GLY A 390 -9.04 -17.04 -20.65
CA GLY A 390 -8.89 -18.26 -19.87
C GLY A 390 -9.68 -18.26 -18.57
N GLY A 391 -10.62 -17.33 -18.39
CA GLY A 391 -11.49 -17.25 -17.21
C GLY A 391 -11.08 -16.23 -16.15
N ASP A 392 -9.94 -15.55 -16.29
CA ASP A 392 -9.50 -14.54 -15.31
C ASP A 392 -10.23 -13.19 -15.44
N GLY A 393 -10.97 -12.98 -16.54
CA GLY A 393 -11.72 -11.76 -16.81
C GLY A 393 -10.91 -10.60 -17.40
N TYR A 394 -9.60 -10.74 -17.57
CA TYR A 394 -8.74 -9.64 -18.01
C TYR A 394 -8.14 -9.89 -19.41
N GLY A 395 -7.82 -8.80 -20.11
CA GLY A 395 -7.10 -8.87 -21.38
C GLY A 395 -5.73 -9.52 -21.20
N ARG A 396 -5.35 -10.36 -22.16
CA ARG A 396 -4.00 -10.88 -22.30
C ARG A 396 -3.12 -9.90 -23.05
#